data_AF-A0A7W8XQ88-F1
#
_entry.id   AF-A0A7W8XQ88-F1
#
_cell.length_a   1.000
_cell.length_b   1.000
_cell.length_c   1.000
_cell.angle_alpha   90.00
_cell.angle_beta   90.00
_cell.angle_gamma   90.00
#
_symmetry.space_group_name_H-M   'P 1'
#
loop_
_entity.id
_entity.type
_entity.pdbx_description
1 polymer ?
#
loop_
_entity_poly.entity_id
_entity_poly.type
_entity_poly.pdbx_seq_one_letter_code
_entity_poly.pdbx_strand_id
1 'polypeptide(L)'
;MTSFAASNLQTLTQAERVAIAAQWSDAPYLQAEMLSGTSWQLGDLDGRELLPFLMLAPEGLVGNAFHGSLDHWYVADGKLCILDSQGMPAIVFNAARVVNSAVVALAGRAVLAGVDAIYILNLVDHPPHPVSATPPHMERRARFIKQPPVGARRANLVVVRANGSSLHPRWFEGLNDNTRTWDLCVSWYGNEIPDPSVSPEYLTHAPNQRKFKPIFDLFYEDSPLWNYDRIWLPDDDLLCSGPDLNKMFHLSRKYGLDLAQPSLRQEPGCHINHPITAQRQGGDVRFEPFVEIMCPVFSRRALRICVGSIKDAVSGYGLDHLWPSFLGRPATRMGIIDAVGIVHTRPIGASYDVRSAIAEQAALWRSYGFSYKPIPGVN
;
A
#
# COMPACT_ATOMS: atom_id res chain seq x y z
N MET A 1 -42.75 9.51 22.54
CA MET A 1 -42.87 9.20 21.10
C MET A 1 -43.00 10.51 20.33
N THR A 2 -41.87 11.16 20.08
CA THR A 2 -41.78 12.41 19.32
C THR A 2 -40.62 12.24 18.36
N SER A 3 -40.97 12.05 17.10
CA SER A 3 -40.09 11.64 16.02
C SER A 3 -39.69 12.81 15.12
N PHE A 4 -38.52 12.66 14.53
CA PHE A 4 -38.00 13.34 13.35
C PHE A 4 -37.54 14.79 13.50
N ALA A 5 -36.22 14.94 13.30
CA ALA A 5 -35.46 16.16 13.21
C ALA A 5 -36.02 17.08 12.11
N ALA A 6 -36.54 18.22 12.54
CA ALA A 6 -36.88 19.34 11.68
C ALA A 6 -35.67 20.28 11.59
N SER A 7 -34.81 20.06 10.60
CA SER A 7 -34.11 21.11 9.83
C SER A 7 -33.13 20.43 8.88
N ASN A 8 -33.18 20.80 7.59
CA ASN A 8 -32.41 20.30 6.44
C ASN A 8 -33.01 19.15 5.62
N LEU A 9 -34.11 18.55 6.08
CA LEU A 9 -35.03 17.82 5.22
C LEU A 9 -36.06 18.76 4.56
N GLN A 10 -35.72 19.99 4.14
CA GLN A 10 -36.71 20.90 3.49
C GLN A 10 -36.35 21.31 2.06
N THR A 11 -35.16 20.96 1.57
CA THR A 11 -34.68 21.36 0.23
C THR A 11 -34.77 20.26 -0.82
N LEU A 12 -34.99 19.00 -0.44
CA LEU A 12 -35.19 17.88 -1.37
C LEU A 12 -36.67 17.68 -1.70
N THR A 13 -37.00 17.36 -2.94
CA THR A 13 -38.36 16.98 -3.31
C THR A 13 -38.73 15.63 -2.67
N GLN A 14 -40.02 15.38 -2.45
CA GLN A 14 -40.48 14.09 -1.93
C GLN A 14 -40.07 12.92 -2.82
N ALA A 15 -40.01 13.13 -4.14
CA ALA A 15 -39.57 12.12 -5.11
C ALA A 15 -38.09 11.79 -4.98
N GLU A 16 -37.21 12.79 -4.77
CA GLU A 16 -35.78 12.58 -4.54
C GLU A 16 -35.52 11.82 -3.25
N ARG A 17 -36.24 12.15 -2.18
CA ARG A 17 -36.14 11.41 -0.90
C ARG A 17 -36.59 9.97 -1.04
N VAL A 18 -37.68 9.73 -1.77
CA VAL A 18 -38.20 8.38 -2.03
C VAL A 18 -37.25 7.60 -2.94
N ALA A 19 -36.64 8.22 -3.96
CA ALA A 19 -35.68 7.59 -4.85
C ALA A 19 -34.36 7.24 -4.16
N ILE A 20 -33.88 8.12 -3.26
CA ILE A 20 -32.71 7.83 -2.41
C ILE A 20 -33.09 6.74 -1.39
N ALA A 21 -34.19 6.89 -0.66
CA ALA A 21 -34.63 5.90 0.34
C ALA A 21 -34.91 4.51 -0.27
N ALA A 22 -35.35 4.42 -1.53
CA ALA A 22 -35.56 3.16 -2.23
C ALA A 22 -34.27 2.37 -2.50
N GLN A 23 -33.09 2.98 -2.33
CA GLN A 23 -31.78 2.33 -2.51
C GLN A 23 -31.06 2.00 -1.19
N TRP A 24 -31.61 2.38 -0.04
CA TRP A 24 -31.02 2.15 1.27
C TRP A 24 -31.85 1.14 2.07
N SER A 25 -31.18 0.20 2.72
CA SER A 25 -31.78 -0.74 3.68
C SER A 25 -31.02 -0.70 5.00
N ASP A 26 -31.50 -1.46 6.00
CA ASP A 26 -30.64 -1.81 7.12
C ASP A 26 -29.35 -2.45 6.61
N ALA A 27 -28.23 -2.12 7.25
CA ALA A 27 -26.95 -2.70 6.91
C ALA A 27 -27.01 -4.23 7.11
N PRO A 28 -26.54 -5.03 6.14
CA PRO A 28 -26.47 -6.48 6.31
C PRO A 28 -25.47 -6.82 7.42
N TYR A 29 -25.50 -8.05 7.90
CA TYR A 29 -24.52 -8.52 8.88
C TYR A 29 -23.11 -8.50 8.26
N LEU A 30 -22.28 -7.57 8.71
CA LEU A 30 -20.89 -7.41 8.26
C LEU A 30 -19.95 -8.29 9.09
N GLN A 31 -18.83 -8.66 8.47
CA GLN A 31 -17.68 -9.28 9.14
C GLN A 31 -16.43 -8.44 8.85
N ALA A 32 -15.48 -8.42 9.78
CA ALA A 32 -14.28 -7.59 9.64
C ALA A 32 -13.46 -7.99 8.41
N GLU A 33 -13.45 -9.27 8.05
CA GLU A 33 -12.77 -9.85 6.91
C GLU A 33 -13.31 -9.33 5.57
N MET A 34 -14.61 -8.96 5.52
CA MET A 34 -15.23 -8.38 4.33
C MET A 34 -14.82 -6.93 4.08
N LEU A 35 -14.41 -6.22 5.14
CA LEU A 35 -14.09 -4.80 5.12
C LEU A 35 -12.58 -4.54 5.15
N SER A 36 -11.80 -5.43 5.75
CA SER A 36 -10.36 -5.27 5.90
C SER A 36 -9.67 -5.19 4.53
N GLY A 37 -9.00 -4.07 4.28
CA GLY A 37 -8.29 -3.76 3.04
C GLY A 37 -9.14 -3.09 1.96
N THR A 38 -10.37 -2.69 2.27
CA THR A 38 -11.25 -1.97 1.34
C THR A 38 -11.05 -0.44 1.40
N SER A 39 -11.26 0.23 0.28
CA SER A 39 -11.17 1.68 0.11
C SER A 39 -12.54 2.35 0.02
N TRP A 40 -12.67 3.52 0.66
CA TRP A 40 -13.92 4.25 0.78
C TRP A 40 -13.71 5.75 0.59
N GLN A 41 -14.74 6.43 0.10
CA GLN A 41 -14.87 7.89 0.15
C GLN A 41 -15.84 8.23 1.28
N LEU A 42 -15.47 9.19 2.14
CA LEU A 42 -16.30 9.67 3.26
C LEU A 42 -16.88 11.04 2.91
N GLY A 43 -18.20 11.15 2.94
CA GLY A 43 -18.93 12.41 2.80
C GLY A 43 -20.10 12.48 3.78
N ASP A 44 -20.91 13.53 3.66
CA ASP A 44 -22.20 13.64 4.33
C ASP A 44 -23.38 13.54 3.33
N LEU A 45 -24.59 13.44 3.87
CA LEU A 45 -25.82 13.35 3.08
C LEU A 45 -26.11 14.62 2.25
N ASP A 46 -25.52 15.76 2.61
CA ASP A 46 -25.64 17.02 1.87
C ASP A 46 -24.66 17.07 0.68
N GLY A 47 -23.91 15.98 0.44
CA GLY A 47 -22.98 15.85 -0.68
C GLY A 47 -21.63 16.50 -0.44
N ARG A 48 -21.34 16.95 0.79
CA ARG A 48 -20.02 17.45 1.15
C ARG A 48 -19.06 16.26 1.25
N GLU A 49 -17.97 16.34 0.50
CA GLU A 49 -16.86 15.41 0.65
C GLU A 49 -15.99 15.80 1.86
N LEU A 50 -15.70 14.82 2.73
CA LEU A 50 -14.80 14.99 3.87
C LEU A 50 -13.44 14.35 3.59
N LEU A 51 -13.43 13.12 3.09
CA LEU A 51 -12.22 12.41 2.68
C LEU A 51 -12.46 11.74 1.32
N PRO A 52 -11.71 12.10 0.26
CA PRO A 52 -11.86 11.46 -1.05
C PRO A 52 -11.43 9.99 -1.04
N PHE A 53 -10.57 9.61 -0.09
CA PHE A 53 -10.04 8.26 0.02
C PHE A 53 -9.69 7.92 1.48
N LEU A 54 -10.18 6.78 1.95
CA LEU A 54 -9.99 6.22 3.28
C LEU A 54 -9.83 4.70 3.13
N MET A 55 -8.96 4.10 3.93
CA MET A 55 -8.80 2.64 3.97
C MET A 55 -9.32 2.08 5.29
N LEU A 56 -10.08 1.00 5.24
CA LEU A 56 -10.29 0.16 6.41
C LEU A 56 -9.12 -0.82 6.51
N ALA A 57 -7.99 -0.36 7.08
CA ALA A 57 -6.76 -1.13 7.11
C ALA A 57 -6.81 -2.27 8.15
N PRO A 58 -6.02 -3.34 7.99
CA PRO A 58 -6.03 -4.49 8.87
C PRO A 58 -5.81 -4.15 10.33
N GLU A 59 -6.50 -4.91 11.19
CA GLU A 59 -6.48 -4.76 12.64
C GLU A 59 -7.03 -3.42 13.09
N GLY A 60 -8.05 -3.01 12.35
CA GLY A 60 -8.92 -1.93 12.70
C GLY A 60 -8.30 -0.56 12.53
N LEU A 61 -7.13 -0.40 11.93
CA LEU A 61 -6.58 0.93 11.70
C LEU A 61 -7.36 1.63 10.59
N VAL A 62 -7.72 2.90 10.79
CA VAL A 62 -8.27 3.73 9.71
C VAL A 62 -7.12 4.37 8.93
N GLY A 63 -6.94 3.94 7.68
CA GLY A 63 -5.91 4.44 6.79
C GLY A 63 -6.34 5.70 6.03
N ASN A 64 -5.37 6.55 5.74
CA ASN A 64 -5.55 7.84 5.06
C ASN A 64 -6.54 8.81 5.73
N ALA A 65 -6.75 8.65 7.04
CA ALA A 65 -7.42 9.61 7.89
C ALA A 65 -6.40 10.43 8.68
N PHE A 66 -6.66 11.72 8.84
CA PHE A 66 -5.76 12.66 9.53
C PHE A 66 -6.43 13.37 10.70
N HIS A 67 -7.67 12.99 11.02
CA HIS A 67 -8.50 13.62 12.04
C HIS A 67 -8.67 12.70 13.25
N GLY A 68 -8.62 13.25 14.47
CA GLY A 68 -8.77 12.47 15.69
C GLY A 68 -10.12 11.75 15.83
N SER A 69 -11.14 12.14 15.05
CA SER A 69 -12.45 11.47 15.07
C SER A 69 -12.51 10.16 14.26
N LEU A 70 -11.45 9.79 13.55
CA LEU A 70 -11.42 8.59 12.69
C LEU A 70 -10.09 7.86 12.92
N ASP A 71 -10.04 7.06 13.97
CA ASP A 71 -8.81 6.42 14.44
C ASP A 71 -8.83 4.90 14.20
N HIS A 72 -9.86 4.23 14.72
CA HIS A 72 -9.95 2.77 14.71
C HIS A 72 -11.33 2.30 14.23
N TRP A 73 -11.40 1.35 13.31
CA TRP A 73 -12.63 0.69 12.91
C TRP A 73 -12.73 -0.73 13.48
N TYR A 74 -13.95 -1.20 13.68
CA TYR A 74 -14.25 -2.57 14.08
C TYR A 74 -15.68 -2.92 13.68
N VAL A 75 -16.05 -4.19 13.79
CA VAL A 75 -17.43 -4.64 13.58
C VAL A 75 -18.03 -5.07 14.91
N ALA A 76 -19.16 -4.47 15.29
CA ALA A 76 -19.92 -4.81 16.48
C ALA A 76 -21.36 -5.17 16.11
N ASP A 77 -21.81 -6.36 16.50
CA ASP A 77 -23.16 -6.86 16.18
C ASP A 77 -23.50 -6.73 14.68
N GLY A 78 -22.54 -7.12 13.83
CA GLY A 78 -22.66 -7.05 12.38
C GLY A 78 -22.62 -5.63 11.78
N LYS A 79 -22.34 -4.58 12.56
CA LYS A 79 -22.28 -3.18 12.09
C LYS A 79 -20.86 -2.65 12.10
N LEU A 80 -20.49 -1.91 11.06
CA LEU A 80 -19.23 -1.17 11.03
C LEU A 80 -19.32 -0.01 12.04
N CYS A 81 -18.31 0.09 12.89
CA CYS A 81 -18.13 1.17 13.84
C CYS A 81 -16.77 1.82 13.60
N ILE A 82 -16.71 3.15 13.67
CA ILE A 82 -15.46 3.92 13.72
C ILE A 82 -15.38 4.59 15.08
N LEU A 83 -14.23 4.43 15.74
CA LEU A 83 -13.83 5.06 16.98
C LEU A 83 -12.99 6.31 16.70
N ASP A 84 -13.10 7.28 17.59
CA ASP A 84 -12.15 8.38 17.69
C ASP A 84 -10.87 7.97 18.45
N SER A 85 -9.91 8.88 18.53
CA SER A 85 -8.62 8.67 19.21
C SER A 85 -8.72 8.55 20.73
N GLN A 86 -9.90 8.76 21.31
CA GLN A 86 -10.19 8.49 22.73
C GLN A 86 -10.85 7.12 22.91
N GLY A 87 -11.07 6.36 21.84
CA GLY A 87 -11.74 5.06 21.85
C GLY A 87 -13.26 5.16 21.92
N MET A 88 -13.85 6.34 21.72
CA MET A 88 -15.30 6.52 21.74
C MET A 88 -15.88 6.25 20.34
N PRO A 89 -17.04 5.56 20.21
CA PRO A 89 -17.72 5.41 18.93
C PRO A 89 -18.06 6.77 18.32
N ALA A 90 -17.34 7.13 17.26
CA ALA A 90 -17.57 8.32 16.48
C ALA A 90 -18.74 8.09 15.51
N ILE A 91 -18.76 6.94 14.82
CA ILE A 91 -19.80 6.59 13.83
C ILE A 91 -20.19 5.13 13.98
N VAL A 92 -21.50 4.86 13.95
CA VAL A 92 -22.04 3.51 13.78
C VAL A 92 -22.85 3.48 12.49
N PHE A 93 -22.43 2.65 11.54
CA PHE A 93 -23.08 2.52 10.24
C PHE A 93 -24.20 1.49 10.32
N ASN A 94 -25.44 1.97 10.28
CA ASN A 94 -26.64 1.15 10.47
C ASN A 94 -27.44 0.94 9.18
N ALA A 95 -27.18 1.73 8.14
CA ALA A 95 -27.81 1.59 6.83
C ALA A 95 -26.77 1.26 5.76
N ALA A 96 -27.19 0.56 4.71
CA ALA A 96 -26.35 0.22 3.58
C ALA A 96 -27.08 0.36 2.25
N ARG A 97 -26.30 0.56 1.18
CA ARG A 97 -26.72 0.28 -0.19
C ARG A 97 -25.99 -0.97 -0.66
N VAL A 98 -26.76 -1.92 -1.17
CA VAL A 98 -26.26 -3.22 -1.64
C VAL A 98 -26.56 -3.37 -3.12
N VAL A 99 -25.54 -3.72 -3.92
CA VAL A 99 -25.66 -3.99 -5.35
C VAL A 99 -25.06 -5.37 -5.62
N ASN A 100 -25.81 -6.27 -6.25
CA ASN A 100 -25.36 -7.65 -6.53
C ASN A 100 -24.76 -8.37 -5.30
N SER A 101 -25.39 -8.20 -4.14
CA SER A 101 -24.93 -8.74 -2.84
C SER A 101 -23.65 -8.10 -2.27
N ALA A 102 -23.06 -7.11 -2.93
CA ALA A 102 -21.93 -6.34 -2.43
C ALA A 102 -22.40 -5.04 -1.75
N VAL A 103 -21.85 -4.74 -0.57
CA VAL A 103 -22.06 -3.46 0.11
C VAL A 103 -21.26 -2.39 -0.62
N VAL A 104 -21.95 -1.45 -1.26
CA VAL A 104 -21.33 -0.37 -2.04
C VAL A 104 -21.41 0.99 -1.34
N ALA A 105 -22.25 1.12 -0.32
CA ALA A 105 -22.25 2.28 0.56
C ALA A 105 -22.76 1.91 1.95
N LEU A 106 -22.30 2.65 2.96
CA LEU A 106 -22.72 2.56 4.36
C LEU A 106 -23.07 3.95 4.87
N ALA A 107 -24.11 4.08 5.68
CA ALA A 107 -24.51 5.35 6.29
C ALA A 107 -24.72 5.22 7.80
N GLY A 108 -24.34 6.27 8.53
CA GLY A 108 -24.46 6.35 9.98
C GLY A 108 -24.54 7.81 10.44
N ARG A 109 -25.34 8.08 11.47
CA ARG A 109 -25.40 9.41 12.09
C ARG A 109 -24.27 9.56 13.10
N ALA A 110 -23.58 10.68 13.10
CA ALA A 110 -22.48 10.98 14.00
C ALA A 110 -22.31 12.48 14.23
N VAL A 111 -21.48 12.83 15.21
CA VAL A 111 -20.97 14.19 15.39
C VAL A 111 -19.48 14.19 15.11
N LEU A 112 -19.06 14.68 13.93
CA LEU A 112 -17.63 14.78 13.59
C LEU A 112 -17.21 16.25 13.58
N ALA A 113 -16.15 16.56 14.33
CA ALA A 113 -15.63 17.92 14.46
C ALA A 113 -16.71 18.99 14.77
N GLY A 114 -17.72 18.61 15.58
CA GLY A 114 -18.83 19.49 15.98
C GLY A 114 -20.02 19.56 15.00
N VAL A 115 -20.01 18.78 13.92
CA VAL A 115 -21.10 18.71 12.94
C VAL A 115 -21.91 17.43 13.17
N ASP A 116 -23.18 17.56 13.60
CA ASP A 116 -24.14 16.44 13.66
C ASP A 116 -24.77 16.23 12.29
N ALA A 117 -24.46 15.11 11.65
CA ALA A 117 -24.93 14.79 10.30
C ALA A 117 -25.04 13.28 10.09
N ILE A 118 -25.63 12.89 8.96
CA ILE A 118 -25.53 11.53 8.43
C ILE A 118 -24.31 11.48 7.53
N TYR A 119 -23.35 10.64 7.88
CA TYR A 119 -22.13 10.41 7.11
C TYR A 119 -22.27 9.15 6.26
N ILE A 120 -21.70 9.21 5.07
CA ILE A 120 -21.78 8.17 4.05
C ILE A 120 -20.36 7.72 3.71
N LEU A 121 -20.11 6.43 3.82
CA LEU A 121 -18.96 5.77 3.21
C LEU A 121 -19.40 5.16 1.88
N ASN A 122 -18.82 5.61 0.77
CA ASN A 122 -19.02 5.01 -0.55
C ASN A 122 -17.81 4.13 -0.90
N LEU A 123 -18.04 2.89 -1.32
CA LEU A 123 -16.96 2.00 -1.77
C LEU A 123 -16.33 2.60 -3.03
N VAL A 124 -15.01 2.73 -3.06
CA VAL A 124 -14.26 3.28 -4.19
C VAL A 124 -13.04 2.44 -4.48
N ASP A 125 -12.53 2.50 -5.70
CA ASP A 125 -11.20 1.99 -6.03
C ASP A 125 -10.11 3.01 -5.66
N HIS A 126 -8.85 2.60 -5.78
CA HIS A 126 -7.75 3.57 -5.83
C HIS A 126 -8.00 4.59 -6.95
N PRO A 127 -7.85 5.90 -6.68
CA PRO A 127 -7.99 6.93 -7.70
C PRO A 127 -7.01 6.68 -8.86
N PRO A 128 -7.41 6.99 -10.10
CA PRO A 128 -6.52 6.87 -11.25
C PRO A 128 -5.29 7.79 -11.08
N HIS A 129 -4.15 7.36 -11.59
CA HIS A 129 -2.92 8.14 -11.51
C HIS A 129 -3.07 9.49 -12.25
N PRO A 130 -2.79 10.63 -11.62
CA PRO A 130 -3.22 11.94 -12.12
C PRO A 130 -2.42 12.46 -13.32
N VAL A 131 -1.25 11.88 -13.61
CA VAL A 131 -0.37 12.34 -14.69
C VAL A 131 -0.52 11.49 -15.96
N SER A 132 -0.71 10.18 -15.83
CA SER A 132 -0.63 9.24 -16.96
C SER A 132 -1.40 7.96 -16.67
N ALA A 133 -2.67 8.10 -16.28
CA ALA A 133 -3.54 6.95 -16.04
C ALA A 133 -3.68 6.08 -17.29
N THR A 134 -3.45 4.79 -17.12
CA THR A 134 -3.81 3.81 -18.15
C THR A 134 -5.33 3.78 -18.31
N PRO A 135 -5.87 3.87 -19.55
CA PRO A 135 -7.31 3.78 -19.77
C PRO A 135 -7.92 2.49 -19.19
N PRO A 136 -9.15 2.51 -18.66
CA PRO A 136 -9.76 1.35 -18.00
C PRO A 136 -9.84 0.06 -18.83
N HIS A 137 -9.92 0.18 -20.16
CA HIS A 137 -10.01 -0.96 -21.07
C HIS A 137 -8.66 -1.61 -21.40
N MET A 138 -7.54 -0.97 -21.06
CA MET A 138 -6.21 -1.51 -21.33
C MET A 138 -5.82 -2.48 -20.21
N GLU A 139 -5.63 -3.74 -20.58
CA GLU A 139 -5.21 -4.79 -19.65
C GLU A 139 -3.84 -4.47 -19.03
N ARG A 140 -3.73 -4.67 -17.71
CA ARG A 140 -2.50 -4.49 -16.93
C ARG A 140 -2.04 -5.82 -16.38
N ARG A 141 -1.39 -6.61 -17.24
CA ARG A 141 -0.96 -7.97 -16.94
C ARG A 141 0.38 -8.27 -17.59
N ALA A 142 1.39 -8.58 -16.78
CA ALA A 142 2.69 -9.01 -17.26
C ALA A 142 2.62 -10.44 -17.81
N ARG A 143 3.37 -10.69 -18.88
CA ARG A 143 3.57 -12.02 -19.44
C ARG A 143 4.88 -12.61 -18.93
N PHE A 144 4.78 -13.80 -18.35
CA PHE A 144 5.94 -14.52 -17.87
C PHE A 144 6.59 -15.32 -19.00
N ILE A 145 7.89 -15.07 -19.20
CA ILE A 145 8.77 -15.86 -20.05
C ILE A 145 9.14 -17.15 -19.32
N LYS A 146 9.29 -17.07 -17.99
CA LYS A 146 9.55 -18.20 -17.10
C LYS A 146 8.73 -18.09 -15.81
N GLN A 147 8.27 -19.25 -15.33
CA GLN A 147 7.65 -19.44 -14.02
C GLN A 147 8.10 -20.79 -13.44
N PRO A 148 8.14 -20.95 -12.10
CA PRO A 148 8.40 -22.24 -11.49
C PRO A 148 7.19 -23.18 -11.64
N PRO A 149 7.38 -24.50 -11.53
CA PRO A 149 6.28 -25.45 -11.45
C PRO A 149 5.30 -25.14 -10.32
N VAL A 150 4.03 -25.51 -10.51
CA VAL A 150 2.99 -25.33 -9.47
C VAL A 150 3.40 -26.04 -8.18
N GLY A 151 3.36 -25.31 -7.06
CA GLY A 151 3.67 -25.84 -5.73
C GLY A 151 5.15 -25.77 -5.33
N ALA A 152 6.08 -25.59 -6.28
CA ALA A 152 7.49 -25.34 -5.99
C ALA A 152 7.68 -23.85 -5.67
N ARG A 153 7.48 -23.47 -4.40
CA ARG A 153 7.68 -22.09 -3.95
C ARG A 153 8.29 -22.02 -2.56
N ARG A 154 9.15 -21.03 -2.37
CA ARG A 154 9.58 -20.59 -1.05
C ARG A 154 8.56 -19.61 -0.47
N ALA A 155 8.76 -19.21 0.78
CA ALA A 155 7.78 -18.40 1.49
C ALA A 155 7.88 -16.88 1.18
N ASN A 156 9.03 -16.44 0.67
CA ASN A 156 9.34 -15.03 0.44
C ASN A 156 9.66 -14.77 -1.03
N LEU A 157 9.42 -13.55 -1.51
CA LEU A 157 9.65 -13.14 -2.89
C LEU A 157 10.48 -11.86 -2.95
N VAL A 158 11.42 -11.84 -3.87
CA VAL A 158 12.09 -10.62 -4.33
C VAL A 158 11.57 -10.28 -5.72
N VAL A 159 11.09 -9.06 -5.92
CA VAL A 159 10.68 -8.56 -7.24
C VAL A 159 11.58 -7.39 -7.62
N VAL A 160 12.49 -7.63 -8.55
CA VAL A 160 13.46 -6.62 -8.98
C VAL A 160 13.23 -6.25 -10.44
N ARG A 161 13.39 -4.97 -10.74
CA ARG A 161 13.54 -4.47 -12.10
C ARG A 161 15.01 -4.49 -12.44
N ALA A 162 15.46 -5.27 -13.42
CA ALA A 162 16.89 -5.47 -13.65
C ALA A 162 17.29 -5.32 -15.13
N ASN A 163 18.57 -4.96 -15.33
CA ASN A 163 19.29 -5.10 -16.58
C ASN A 163 20.67 -5.73 -16.32
N GLY A 164 21.57 -5.71 -17.31
CA GLY A 164 22.91 -6.28 -17.21
C GLY A 164 23.83 -5.61 -16.16
N SER A 165 23.45 -4.47 -15.61
CA SER A 165 24.19 -3.75 -14.56
C SER A 165 23.59 -3.94 -13.16
N SER A 166 22.55 -4.78 -13.03
CA SER A 166 21.92 -5.06 -11.75
C SER A 166 22.82 -5.91 -10.85
N LEU A 167 22.78 -5.62 -9.55
CA LEU A 167 23.54 -6.31 -8.51
C LEU A 167 22.85 -7.57 -7.98
N HIS A 168 21.63 -7.89 -8.43
CA HIS A 168 20.89 -9.06 -7.94
C HIS A 168 21.63 -10.42 -8.01
N PRO A 169 22.59 -10.67 -8.92
CA PRO A 169 23.37 -11.91 -8.86
C PRO A 169 24.17 -12.07 -7.56
N ARG A 170 24.60 -10.96 -6.94
CA ARG A 170 25.32 -10.95 -5.66
C ARG A 170 24.43 -11.42 -4.50
N TRP A 171 23.11 -11.30 -4.61
CA TRP A 171 22.18 -11.72 -3.57
C TRP A 171 22.14 -13.24 -3.37
N PHE A 172 22.71 -14.02 -4.28
CA PHE A 172 22.85 -15.48 -4.11
C PHE A 172 24.13 -15.87 -3.36
N GLU A 173 25.08 -14.95 -3.15
CA GLU A 173 26.34 -15.24 -2.47
C GLU A 173 26.10 -15.70 -1.03
N GLY A 174 26.78 -16.77 -0.63
CA GLY A 174 26.66 -17.35 0.71
C GLY A 174 25.42 -18.23 0.92
N LEU A 175 24.63 -18.49 -0.12
CA LEU A 175 23.49 -19.41 -0.08
C LEU A 175 23.62 -20.54 -1.10
N ASN A 176 22.87 -21.61 -0.83
CA ASN A 176 22.55 -22.66 -1.79
C ASN A 176 21.02 -22.88 -1.78
N ASP A 177 20.51 -23.71 -2.68
CA ASP A 177 19.06 -23.88 -2.81
C ASP A 177 18.37 -24.43 -1.55
N ASN A 178 19.07 -25.20 -0.72
CA ASN A 178 18.55 -25.75 0.53
C ASN A 178 18.52 -24.72 1.69
N THR A 179 19.29 -23.64 1.57
CA THR A 179 19.40 -22.61 2.62
C THR A 179 18.68 -21.32 2.24
N ARG A 180 18.45 -21.07 0.95
CA ARG A 180 17.70 -19.92 0.45
C ARG A 180 16.21 -20.03 0.81
N THR A 181 15.64 -18.95 1.36
CA THR A 181 14.24 -18.89 1.81
C THR A 181 13.33 -18.01 0.95
N TRP A 182 13.82 -17.54 -0.20
CA TRP A 182 13.14 -16.61 -1.09
C TRP A 182 13.31 -16.99 -2.55
N ASP A 183 12.28 -16.73 -3.35
CA ASP A 183 12.32 -16.83 -4.81
C ASP A 183 12.51 -15.45 -5.43
N LEU A 184 12.99 -15.41 -6.67
CA LEU A 184 13.29 -14.16 -7.39
C LEU A 184 12.45 -14.05 -8.64
N CYS A 185 11.74 -12.93 -8.74
CA CYS A 185 11.09 -12.47 -9.95
C CYS A 185 11.87 -11.32 -10.56
N VAL A 186 12.50 -11.59 -11.71
CA VAL A 186 13.20 -10.58 -12.49
C VAL A 186 12.25 -10.03 -13.55
N SER A 187 11.90 -8.75 -13.42
CA SER A 187 11.29 -8.02 -14.52
C SER A 187 12.37 -7.27 -15.28
N TRP A 188 12.79 -7.83 -16.41
CA TRP A 188 13.92 -7.34 -17.17
C TRP A 188 13.56 -6.09 -17.98
N TYR A 189 14.46 -5.11 -18.02
CA TYR A 189 14.30 -3.90 -18.82
C TYR A 189 15.45 -3.63 -19.81
N GLY A 190 16.49 -4.48 -19.80
CA GLY A 190 17.52 -4.46 -20.83
C GLY A 190 16.98 -4.90 -22.19
N ASN A 191 17.72 -4.56 -23.25
CA ASN A 191 17.37 -4.93 -24.62
C ASN A 191 17.53 -6.43 -24.86
N GLU A 192 18.63 -7.00 -24.40
CA GLU A 192 18.93 -8.43 -24.53
C GLU A 192 18.34 -9.18 -23.35
N ILE A 193 17.36 -10.05 -23.63
CA ILE A 193 16.68 -10.84 -22.61
C ILE A 193 17.63 -11.96 -22.14
N PRO A 194 17.83 -12.15 -20.82
CA PRO A 194 18.65 -13.22 -20.30
C PRO A 194 18.10 -14.60 -20.70
N ASP A 195 18.99 -15.58 -20.84
CA ASP A 195 18.57 -16.97 -21.10
C ASP A 195 17.66 -17.47 -19.95
N PRO A 196 16.39 -17.83 -20.25
CA PRO A 196 15.47 -18.34 -19.25
C PRO A 196 15.95 -19.62 -18.56
N SER A 197 16.79 -20.44 -19.22
CA SER A 197 17.27 -21.71 -18.66
C SER A 197 18.09 -21.52 -17.38
N VAL A 198 18.86 -20.42 -17.31
CA VAL A 198 19.71 -20.05 -16.18
C VAL A 198 19.14 -18.90 -15.35
N SER A 199 18.06 -18.26 -15.81
CA SER A 199 17.39 -17.19 -15.08
C SER A 199 16.70 -17.70 -13.80
N PRO A 200 16.39 -16.83 -12.82
CA PRO A 200 15.69 -17.22 -11.58
C PRO A 200 14.26 -17.74 -11.79
N GLU A 201 13.49 -17.90 -10.70
CA GLU A 201 12.18 -18.56 -10.72
C GLU A 201 11.18 -17.89 -11.68
N TYR A 202 11.13 -16.56 -11.73
CA TYR A 202 10.28 -15.83 -12.67
C TYR A 202 11.08 -14.85 -13.53
N LEU A 203 10.71 -14.77 -14.80
CA LEU A 203 11.26 -13.81 -15.75
C LEU A 203 10.14 -13.15 -16.55
N THR A 204 10.13 -11.82 -16.61
CA THR A 204 9.32 -11.02 -17.53
C THR A 204 10.20 -10.03 -18.29
N HIS A 205 9.71 -9.50 -19.40
CA HIS A 205 10.39 -8.45 -20.16
C HIS A 205 9.48 -7.23 -20.32
N ALA A 206 9.94 -6.09 -19.83
CA ALA A 206 9.27 -4.80 -19.92
C ALA A 206 10.31 -3.70 -20.15
N PRO A 207 10.81 -3.53 -21.39
CA PRO A 207 11.80 -2.49 -21.71
C PRO A 207 11.18 -1.08 -21.63
N ASN A 208 12.01 -0.06 -21.49
CA ASN A 208 11.63 1.36 -21.52
C ASN A 208 10.59 1.81 -20.48
N GLN A 209 10.40 1.04 -19.41
CA GLN A 209 9.49 1.37 -18.31
C GLN A 209 10.24 1.49 -16.99
N ARG A 210 9.82 2.47 -16.18
CA ARG A 210 10.34 2.72 -14.82
C ARG A 210 9.90 1.62 -13.85
N LYS A 211 10.29 1.73 -12.58
CA LYS A 211 10.16 0.66 -11.58
C LYS A 211 8.72 0.18 -11.38
N PHE A 212 7.83 1.09 -11.02
CA PHE A 212 6.54 0.73 -10.42
C PHE A 212 5.49 0.26 -11.42
N LYS A 213 5.42 0.85 -12.62
CA LYS A 213 4.42 0.46 -13.63
C LYS A 213 4.50 -1.02 -14.04
N PRO A 214 5.68 -1.61 -14.38
CA PRO A 214 5.80 -3.05 -14.62
C PRO A 214 5.64 -3.90 -13.37
N ILE A 215 6.02 -3.40 -12.18
CA ILE A 215 5.77 -4.13 -10.93
C ILE A 215 4.28 -4.29 -10.70
N PHE A 216 3.48 -3.24 -10.92
CA PHE A 216 2.01 -3.34 -10.87
C PHE A 216 1.50 -4.45 -11.80
N ASP A 217 2.01 -4.52 -13.03
CA ASP A 217 1.57 -5.51 -14.03
C ASP A 217 1.87 -6.96 -13.61
N LEU A 218 2.81 -7.18 -12.70
CA LEU A 218 3.10 -8.50 -12.13
C LEU A 218 2.08 -8.94 -11.09
N PHE A 219 1.33 -8.01 -10.49
CA PHE A 219 0.43 -8.24 -9.36
C PHE A 219 -1.05 -8.12 -9.76
N TYR A 220 -1.40 -8.63 -10.95
CA TYR A 220 -2.78 -8.82 -11.37
C TYR A 220 -3.54 -9.80 -10.44
N GLU A 221 -4.88 -9.82 -10.50
CA GLU A 221 -5.76 -10.44 -9.48
C GLU A 221 -5.40 -11.89 -9.14
N ASP A 222 -5.22 -12.75 -10.15
CA ASP A 222 -4.85 -14.17 -10.03
C ASP A 222 -3.34 -14.43 -10.15
N SER A 223 -2.50 -13.40 -10.01
CA SER A 223 -1.06 -13.54 -10.15
C SER A 223 -0.48 -14.56 -9.16
N PRO A 224 0.42 -15.45 -9.63
CA PRO A 224 1.10 -16.39 -8.73
C PRO A 224 1.97 -15.67 -7.69
N LEU A 225 2.31 -14.39 -7.87
CA LEU A 225 3.11 -13.64 -6.91
C LEU A 225 2.34 -13.29 -5.62
N TRP A 226 1.01 -13.40 -5.61
CA TRP A 226 0.19 -13.27 -4.39
C TRP A 226 0.31 -14.47 -3.43
N ASN A 227 1.08 -15.48 -3.81
CA ASN A 227 1.28 -16.68 -3.00
C ASN A 227 2.42 -16.59 -1.97
N TYR A 228 3.16 -15.48 -1.96
CA TYR A 228 4.27 -15.26 -1.05
C TYR A 228 3.83 -14.44 0.17
N ASP A 229 4.47 -14.68 1.32
CA ASP A 229 4.11 -14.03 2.58
C ASP A 229 4.74 -12.65 2.73
N ARG A 230 6.03 -12.56 2.35
CA ARG A 230 6.86 -11.36 2.40
C ARG A 230 7.39 -11.06 1.01
N ILE A 231 7.26 -9.81 0.58
CA ILE A 231 7.63 -9.36 -0.76
C ILE A 231 8.58 -8.17 -0.65
N TRP A 232 9.79 -8.31 -1.15
CA TRP A 232 10.76 -7.21 -1.26
C TRP A 232 10.71 -6.61 -2.67
N LEU A 233 10.61 -5.29 -2.78
CA LEU A 233 10.59 -4.56 -4.05
C LEU A 233 11.83 -3.66 -4.21
N PRO A 234 13.05 -4.23 -4.29
CA PRO A 234 14.29 -3.46 -4.36
C PRO A 234 14.52 -2.75 -5.69
N ASP A 235 15.31 -1.69 -5.63
CA ASP A 235 16.08 -1.18 -6.76
C ASP A 235 17.23 -2.14 -7.10
N ASP A 236 17.78 -2.00 -8.30
CA ASP A 236 18.69 -2.97 -8.89
C ASP A 236 20.15 -2.80 -8.45
N ASP A 237 20.45 -1.76 -7.67
CA ASP A 237 21.79 -1.32 -7.25
C ASP A 237 22.06 -1.44 -5.75
N LEU A 238 21.34 -2.35 -5.11
CA LEU A 238 21.50 -2.67 -3.70
C LEU A 238 22.48 -3.82 -3.53
N LEU A 239 23.62 -3.52 -2.91
CA LEU A 239 24.62 -4.54 -2.58
C LEU A 239 24.35 -5.12 -1.19
N CYS A 240 24.10 -6.43 -1.17
CA CYS A 240 23.90 -7.25 0.01
C CYS A 240 24.11 -8.72 -0.32
N SER A 241 24.22 -9.55 0.72
CA SER A 241 24.45 -11.00 0.58
C SER A 241 23.14 -11.81 0.69
N GLY A 242 23.17 -13.08 0.31
CA GLY A 242 22.03 -13.97 0.51
C GLY A 242 21.63 -14.18 1.98
N PRO A 243 22.59 -14.38 2.90
CA PRO A 243 22.30 -14.39 4.34
C PRO A 243 21.61 -13.12 4.84
N ASP A 244 21.95 -11.94 4.32
CA ASP A 244 21.27 -10.69 4.65
C ASP A 244 19.78 -10.74 4.27
N LEU A 245 19.45 -11.20 3.06
CA LEU A 245 18.06 -11.37 2.60
C LEU A 245 17.29 -12.37 3.46
N ASN A 246 17.88 -13.53 3.75
CA ASN A 246 17.27 -14.53 4.63
C ASN A 246 16.96 -13.94 6.01
N LYS A 247 17.91 -13.21 6.60
CA LYS A 247 17.75 -12.55 7.89
C LYS A 247 16.69 -11.44 7.84
N MET A 248 16.67 -10.63 6.79
CA MET A 248 15.69 -9.58 6.56
C MET A 248 14.26 -10.15 6.55
N PHE A 249 14.02 -11.20 5.76
CA PHE A 249 12.70 -11.84 5.70
C PHE A 249 12.33 -12.53 7.02
N HIS A 250 13.29 -13.18 7.68
CA HIS A 250 13.09 -13.75 9.00
C HIS A 250 12.63 -12.70 10.02
N LEU A 251 13.34 -11.57 10.12
CA LEU A 251 13.01 -10.50 11.06
C LEU A 251 11.69 -9.82 10.70
N SER A 252 11.41 -9.58 9.41
CA SER A 252 10.11 -9.09 8.96
C SER A 252 8.97 -10.00 9.43
N ARG A 253 9.11 -11.33 9.30
CA ARG A 253 8.14 -12.30 9.85
C ARG A 253 8.08 -12.29 11.37
N LYS A 254 9.22 -12.41 12.06
CA LYS A 254 9.34 -12.48 13.53
C LYS A 254 8.66 -11.31 14.22
N TYR A 255 8.82 -10.10 13.71
CA TYR A 255 8.25 -8.87 14.28
C TYR A 255 6.87 -8.50 13.69
N GLY A 256 6.27 -9.34 12.84
CA GLY A 256 4.95 -9.08 12.29
C GLY A 256 4.88 -7.81 11.42
N LEU A 257 5.98 -7.40 10.78
CA LEU A 257 6.05 -6.14 10.03
C LEU A 257 5.16 -6.19 8.79
N ASP A 258 4.38 -5.14 8.58
CA ASP A 258 3.58 -4.91 7.37
C ASP A 258 4.35 -4.16 6.29
N LEU A 259 5.20 -3.23 6.71
CA LEU A 259 6.04 -2.43 5.82
C LEU A 259 7.39 -2.20 6.49
N ALA A 260 8.48 -2.63 5.87
CA ALA A 260 9.80 -2.47 6.44
C ALA A 260 10.84 -2.20 5.35
N GLN A 261 12.07 -1.92 5.74
CA GLN A 261 13.22 -2.03 4.86
C GLN A 261 14.46 -2.42 5.66
N PRO A 262 15.48 -3.05 5.04
CA PRO A 262 16.79 -3.10 5.65
C PRO A 262 17.34 -1.68 5.86
N SER A 263 18.25 -1.55 6.81
CA SER A 263 18.97 -0.29 7.01
C SER A 263 20.05 -0.05 5.96
N LEU A 264 20.47 1.20 5.77
CA LEU A 264 21.58 1.57 4.90
C LEU A 264 22.88 1.69 5.69
N ARG A 265 23.94 1.01 5.23
CA ARG A 265 25.25 1.05 5.89
C ARG A 265 25.86 2.44 5.87
N GLN A 266 26.44 2.84 6.98
CA GLN A 266 27.17 4.11 7.11
C GLN A 266 28.64 3.92 6.69
N GLU A 267 28.87 3.66 5.41
CA GLU A 267 30.21 3.42 4.85
C GLU A 267 30.42 4.17 3.52
N PRO A 268 31.68 4.44 3.13
CA PRO A 268 31.98 5.08 1.84
C PRO A 268 31.38 4.28 0.68
N GLY A 269 30.68 4.99 -0.23
CA GLY A 269 30.00 4.38 -1.38
C GLY A 269 28.55 3.98 -1.14
N CYS A 270 28.03 4.11 0.09
CA CYS A 270 26.61 4.00 0.36
C CYS A 270 25.92 5.37 0.29
N HIS A 271 24.89 5.50 -0.54
CA HIS A 271 24.10 6.72 -0.69
C HIS A 271 22.85 6.70 0.20
N ILE A 272 22.92 7.42 1.32
CA ILE A 272 21.82 7.56 2.28
C ILE A 272 21.10 8.89 2.03
N ASN A 273 19.89 8.83 1.49
CA ASN A 273 19.10 10.02 1.18
C ASN A 273 18.31 10.55 2.37
N HIS A 274 17.81 9.65 3.21
CA HIS A 274 17.02 9.99 4.40
C HIS A 274 17.77 9.49 5.64
N PRO A 275 18.28 10.38 6.51
CA PRO A 275 19.01 9.97 7.72
C PRO A 275 18.31 8.93 8.60
N ILE A 276 16.98 8.87 8.57
CA ILE A 276 16.20 7.86 9.31
C ILE A 276 16.53 6.42 8.89
N THR A 277 16.95 6.20 7.64
CA THR A 277 17.24 4.87 7.07
C THR A 277 18.67 4.39 7.33
N ALA A 278 19.53 5.27 7.85
CA ALA A 278 20.89 4.91 8.24
C ALA A 278 20.89 3.84 9.36
N GLN A 279 21.77 2.86 9.22
CA GLN A 279 21.90 1.74 10.15
C GLN A 279 22.30 2.19 11.54
N ARG A 280 21.56 1.73 12.55
CA ARG A 280 21.89 1.89 13.97
C ARG A 280 22.29 0.55 14.58
N GLN A 281 23.42 0.51 15.27
CA GLN A 281 23.88 -0.71 15.92
C GLN A 281 23.09 -1.00 17.21
N GLY A 282 22.98 -2.28 17.58
CA GLY A 282 22.45 -2.70 18.88
C GLY A 282 20.98 -3.13 18.92
N GLY A 283 20.28 -3.18 17.78
CA GLY A 283 18.89 -3.65 17.70
C GLY A 283 18.59 -4.48 16.44
N ASP A 284 17.60 -5.36 16.53
CA ASP A 284 17.09 -6.13 15.38
C ASP A 284 16.31 -5.21 14.41
N VAL A 285 15.30 -4.54 14.95
CA VAL A 285 14.34 -3.70 14.24
C VAL A 285 14.09 -2.44 15.04
N ARG A 286 14.06 -1.31 14.35
CA ARG A 286 13.66 -0.02 14.88
C ARG A 286 12.36 0.40 14.22
N PHE A 287 11.31 0.54 15.02
CA PHE A 287 10.00 0.97 14.53
C PHE A 287 10.07 2.45 14.17
N GLU A 288 9.78 2.77 12.91
CA GLU A 288 9.89 4.12 12.35
C GLU A 288 8.69 4.40 11.44
N PRO A 289 8.25 5.67 11.33
CA PRO A 289 7.07 6.05 10.54
C PRO A 289 7.33 6.10 9.02
N PHE A 290 8.51 5.67 8.55
CA PHE A 290 8.97 5.83 7.17
C PHE A 290 9.73 4.62 6.66
N VAL A 291 9.46 4.25 5.40
CA VAL A 291 10.17 3.24 4.62
C VAL A 291 10.35 3.79 3.22
N GLU A 292 11.58 3.81 2.73
CA GLU A 292 11.93 4.39 1.43
C GLU A 292 11.46 3.48 0.29
N ILE A 293 10.97 4.06 -0.80
CA ILE A 293 10.47 3.34 -1.98
C ILE A 293 11.53 2.50 -2.70
N MET A 294 12.81 2.74 -2.40
CA MET A 294 13.96 2.07 -3.01
C MET A 294 14.06 0.60 -2.59
N CYS A 295 13.73 0.22 -1.34
CA CYS A 295 13.80 -1.19 -0.93
C CYS A 295 12.73 -1.68 0.07
N PRO A 296 11.44 -1.38 -0.13
CA PRO A 296 10.40 -1.78 0.80
C PRO A 296 10.18 -3.30 0.80
N VAL A 297 10.03 -3.84 2.00
CA VAL A 297 9.59 -5.20 2.31
C VAL A 297 8.16 -5.12 2.83
N PHE A 298 7.22 -5.69 2.10
CA PHE A 298 5.82 -5.75 2.48
C PHE A 298 5.44 -7.12 3.05
N SER A 299 4.47 -7.13 3.96
CA SER A 299 3.57 -8.27 4.11
C SER A 299 2.66 -8.38 2.88
N ARG A 300 2.24 -9.58 2.52
CA ARG A 300 1.24 -9.76 1.46
C ARG A 300 -0.01 -8.89 1.67
N ARG A 301 -0.52 -8.83 2.90
CA ARG A 301 -1.72 -8.04 3.21
C ARG A 301 -1.50 -6.54 3.00
N ALA A 302 -0.33 -6.03 3.39
CA ALA A 302 0.02 -4.63 3.19
C ALA A 302 0.24 -4.30 1.72
N LEU A 303 0.90 -5.19 0.96
CA LEU A 303 1.08 -4.97 -0.48
C LEU A 303 -0.27 -4.94 -1.21
N ARG A 304 -1.25 -5.80 -0.85
CA ARG A 304 -2.59 -5.75 -1.44
C ARG A 304 -3.29 -4.39 -1.26
N ILE A 305 -3.08 -3.75 -0.13
CA ILE A 305 -3.59 -2.40 0.19
C ILE A 305 -2.85 -1.33 -0.61
N CYS A 306 -1.55 -1.47 -0.77
CA CYS A 306 -0.71 -0.43 -1.36
C CYS A 306 -0.55 -0.54 -2.88
N VAL A 307 -0.73 -1.72 -3.48
CA VAL A 307 -0.40 -2.00 -4.89
C VAL A 307 -1.18 -1.11 -5.85
N GLY A 308 -2.43 -0.76 -5.53
CA GLY A 308 -3.24 0.15 -6.37
C GLY A 308 -2.58 1.52 -6.57
N SER A 309 -1.83 2.00 -5.58
CA SER A 309 -1.15 3.30 -5.64
C SER A 309 0.06 3.35 -6.57
N ILE A 310 0.64 2.19 -6.90
CA ILE A 310 1.80 2.11 -7.80
C ILE A 310 1.35 1.95 -9.27
N LYS A 311 0.04 1.78 -9.51
CA LYS A 311 -0.55 1.73 -10.84
C LYS A 311 -0.24 3.03 -11.57
N ASP A 312 0.58 2.94 -12.62
CA ASP A 312 1.03 4.06 -13.45
C ASP A 312 1.97 5.06 -12.79
N ALA A 313 2.50 4.77 -11.60
CA ALA A 313 3.56 5.57 -11.00
C ALA A 313 4.82 5.52 -11.88
N VAL A 314 5.32 6.69 -12.27
CA VAL A 314 6.50 6.85 -13.13
C VAL A 314 7.77 6.93 -12.27
N SER A 315 7.85 7.90 -11.35
CA SER A 315 8.96 8.01 -10.41
C SER A 315 8.74 7.20 -9.13
N GLY A 316 7.48 7.16 -8.66
CA GLY A 316 7.12 6.61 -7.35
C GLY A 316 7.35 7.56 -6.18
N TYR A 317 7.79 8.80 -6.42
CA TYR A 317 7.95 9.79 -5.36
C TYR A 317 6.64 9.99 -4.58
N GLY A 318 6.76 10.05 -3.25
CA GLY A 318 5.64 10.21 -2.34
C GLY A 318 4.88 8.93 -1.98
N LEU A 319 5.19 7.79 -2.61
CA LEU A 319 4.60 6.50 -2.23
C LEU A 319 5.04 6.05 -0.82
N ASP A 320 6.29 6.35 -0.44
CA ASP A 320 6.85 6.19 0.92
C ASP A 320 6.08 6.92 2.01
N HIS A 321 5.33 7.98 1.66
CA HIS A 321 4.41 8.67 2.57
C HIS A 321 2.97 8.13 2.51
N LEU A 322 2.53 7.68 1.33
CA LEU A 322 1.20 7.13 1.12
C LEU A 322 1.05 5.74 1.72
N TRP A 323 2.03 4.84 1.59
CA TRP A 323 1.90 3.48 2.11
C TRP A 323 1.72 3.43 3.63
N PRO A 324 2.52 4.15 4.46
CA PRO A 324 2.23 4.26 5.88
C PRO A 324 0.82 4.82 6.14
N SER A 325 0.37 5.79 5.34
CA SER A 325 -0.97 6.37 5.46
C SER A 325 -2.06 5.34 5.22
N PHE A 326 -2.00 4.58 4.12
CA PHE A 326 -3.00 3.56 3.77
C PHE A 326 -3.07 2.43 4.79
N LEU A 327 -1.95 2.13 5.46
CA LEU A 327 -1.89 1.13 6.51
C LEU A 327 -2.34 1.66 7.89
N GLY A 328 -2.75 2.93 7.98
CA GLY A 328 -3.13 3.57 9.25
C GLY A 328 -1.95 3.81 10.19
N ARG A 329 -0.74 3.94 9.63
CA ARG A 329 0.53 4.23 10.34
C ARG A 329 0.79 3.24 11.49
N PRO A 330 0.90 1.93 11.20
CA PRO A 330 0.98 0.91 12.25
C PRO A 330 2.32 1.01 12.99
N ALA A 331 2.31 1.68 14.15
CA ALA A 331 3.52 2.05 14.89
C ALA A 331 4.42 0.86 15.26
N THR A 332 3.86 -0.33 15.45
CA THR A 332 4.59 -1.55 15.85
C THR A 332 4.72 -2.58 14.73
N ARG A 333 4.29 -2.25 13.51
CA ARG A 333 4.40 -3.13 12.33
C ARG A 333 5.09 -2.45 11.16
N MET A 334 5.76 -1.32 11.40
CA MET A 334 6.53 -0.63 10.39
C MET A 334 7.89 -0.20 10.94
N GLY A 335 8.95 -0.36 10.14
CA GLY A 335 10.27 0.09 10.59
C GLY A 335 11.46 -0.33 9.74
N ILE A 336 12.63 -0.04 10.29
CA ILE A 336 13.95 -0.30 9.71
C ILE A 336 14.55 -1.54 10.39
N ILE A 337 15.00 -2.51 9.60
CA ILE A 337 15.65 -3.74 10.08
C ILE A 337 17.15 -3.44 10.23
N ASP A 338 17.52 -2.84 11.37
CA ASP A 338 18.89 -2.41 11.67
C ASP A 338 19.90 -3.59 11.76
N ALA A 339 19.44 -4.80 12.08
CA ALA A 339 20.29 -6.00 12.06
C ALA A 339 20.67 -6.49 10.65
N VAL A 340 20.15 -5.84 9.60
CA VAL A 340 20.55 -6.03 8.20
C VAL A 340 20.89 -4.67 7.60
N GLY A 341 22.18 -4.48 7.28
CA GLY A 341 22.67 -3.29 6.60
C GLY A 341 22.98 -3.60 5.15
N ILE A 342 22.45 -2.81 4.22
CA ILE A 342 22.73 -2.90 2.78
C ILE A 342 23.41 -1.63 2.27
N VAL A 343 24.05 -1.71 1.11
CA VAL A 343 24.72 -0.56 0.47
C VAL A 343 23.93 -0.14 -0.77
N HIS A 344 23.47 1.11 -0.82
CA HIS A 344 22.87 1.72 -2.00
C HIS A 344 23.98 2.35 -2.85
N THR A 345 24.29 1.75 -4.00
CA THR A 345 25.54 2.02 -4.74
C THR A 345 25.45 3.13 -5.79
N ARG A 346 24.28 3.73 -6.00
CA ARG A 346 24.09 4.87 -6.91
C ARG A 346 23.35 6.02 -6.21
N PRO A 347 23.62 7.28 -6.58
CA PRO A 347 22.94 8.43 -5.98
C PRO A 347 21.54 8.67 -6.57
N ILE A 348 20.67 9.34 -5.80
CA ILE A 348 19.38 9.85 -6.27
C ILE A 348 19.54 10.76 -7.50
N GLY A 349 18.51 10.77 -8.36
CA GLY A 349 18.42 11.71 -9.48
C GLY A 349 19.40 11.44 -10.63
N ALA A 350 20.19 10.37 -10.56
CA ALA A 350 21.09 9.99 -11.66
C ALA A 350 20.33 9.58 -12.94
N SER A 351 19.07 9.16 -12.81
CA SER A 351 18.32 8.54 -13.91
C SER A 351 16.97 9.19 -14.22
N TYR A 352 16.54 10.24 -13.51
CA TYR A 352 15.23 10.89 -13.72
C TYR A 352 15.25 12.39 -13.39
N ASP A 353 14.28 13.12 -13.94
CA ASP A 353 14.08 14.55 -13.65
C ASP A 353 13.36 14.72 -12.30
N VAL A 354 14.05 15.30 -11.33
CA VAL A 354 13.54 15.50 -9.96
C VAL A 354 12.35 16.45 -9.93
N ARG A 355 12.30 17.46 -10.80
CA ARG A 355 11.17 18.42 -10.83
C ARG A 355 9.87 17.73 -11.25
N SER A 356 9.93 16.88 -12.28
CA SER A 356 8.81 16.07 -12.73
C SER A 356 8.36 15.08 -11.65
N ALA A 357 9.30 14.46 -10.93
CA ALA A 357 8.99 13.57 -9.82
C ALA A 357 8.24 14.28 -8.67
N ILE A 358 8.69 15.49 -8.28
CA ILE A 358 8.00 16.31 -7.27
C ILE A 358 6.60 16.73 -7.75
N ALA A 359 6.46 17.10 -9.03
CA ALA A 359 5.16 17.45 -9.60
C ALA A 359 4.19 16.26 -9.62
N GLU A 360 4.69 15.06 -9.97
CA GLU A 360 3.95 13.80 -9.92
C GLU A 360 3.48 13.50 -8.49
N GLN A 361 4.38 13.57 -7.51
CA GLN A 361 4.07 13.40 -6.08
C GLN A 361 2.95 14.34 -5.62
N ALA A 362 3.08 15.64 -5.92
CA ALA A 362 2.08 16.64 -5.51
C ALA A 362 0.72 16.39 -6.17
N ALA A 363 0.69 15.90 -7.41
CA ALA A 363 -0.55 15.50 -8.06
C ALA A 363 -1.13 14.24 -7.41
N LEU A 364 -0.30 13.23 -7.15
CA LEU A 364 -0.70 11.95 -6.55
C LEU A 364 -1.27 12.16 -5.15
N TRP A 365 -0.61 12.94 -4.30
CA TRP A 365 -1.12 13.25 -2.97
C TRP A 365 -2.48 13.95 -3.01
N ARG A 366 -2.70 14.87 -3.96
CA ARG A 366 -4.00 15.52 -4.14
C ARG A 366 -5.10 14.52 -4.53
N SER A 367 -4.82 13.54 -5.40
CA SER A 367 -5.84 12.56 -5.79
C SER A 367 -6.28 11.66 -4.64
N TYR A 368 -5.41 11.46 -3.65
CA TYR A 368 -5.72 10.73 -2.42
C TYR A 368 -6.23 11.62 -1.27
N GLY A 369 -6.34 12.95 -1.45
CA GLY A 369 -6.60 13.88 -0.34
C GLY A 369 -5.57 13.79 0.78
N PHE A 370 -4.34 13.37 0.46
CA PHE A 370 -3.28 13.13 1.43
C PHE A 370 -2.74 14.45 1.99
N SER A 371 -2.64 14.53 3.32
CA SER A 371 -2.04 15.65 4.02
C SER A 371 -0.63 15.28 4.49
N TYR A 372 0.38 15.96 3.95
CA TYR A 372 1.77 15.75 4.33
C TYR A 372 2.03 16.18 5.77
N LYS A 373 2.71 15.31 6.52
CA LYS A 373 3.26 15.60 7.83
C LYS A 373 4.77 15.35 7.79
N PRO A 374 5.62 16.34 8.11
CA PRO A 374 7.06 16.15 8.16
C PRO A 374 7.45 15.00 9.10
N ILE A 375 8.40 14.18 8.67
CA ILE A 375 8.97 13.10 9.47
C ILE A 375 10.41 13.46 9.79
N PRO A 376 10.82 13.53 11.08
CA PRO A 376 12.21 13.79 11.44
C PRO A 376 13.16 12.79 10.78
N GLY A 377 14.21 13.30 10.11
CA GLY A 377 15.18 12.45 9.41
C GLY A 377 14.74 12.00 8.01
N VAL A 378 13.66 12.55 7.46
CA VAL A 378 13.26 12.41 6.07
C VAL A 378 13.44 13.76 5.37
N ASN A 379 14.37 13.81 4.42
CA ASN A 379 14.67 14.99 3.59
C ASN A 379 13.58 15.32 2.57
#